data_AF-A0A6J3C7P9-F1
#
_entry.id   AF-A0A6J3C7P9-F1
#
_cell.length_a   1.000
_cell.length_b   1.000
_cell.length_c   1.000
_cell.angle_alpha   90.00
_cell.angle_beta   90.00
_cell.angle_gamma   90.00
#
_symmetry.space_group_name_H-M   'P 1'
#
loop_
_entity.id
_entity.type
_entity.pdbx_description
1 polymer ?
#
loop_
_entity_poly.entity_id
_entity_poly.type
_entity_poly.pdbx_seq_one_letter_code
_entity_poly.pdbx_strand_id
1 'polypeptide(L)'
;TDLGKEVVSVFTTNITNNGEFFTDSNGRQRMKRSCWNETASQQQKKAISACYYPVTSRICIQSLNSSIEMCILTDRPQGGTSYNEGEIELMVNEPFYR
;
A
#
# COMPACT_ATOMS: atom_id res chain seq x y z
N THR A 1 22.14 -15.33 15.45
CA THR A 1 22.01 -14.65 14.15
C THR A 1 20.70 -13.90 14.17
N ASP A 2 20.69 -12.68 14.69
CA ASP A 2 19.48 -11.86 14.64
C ASP A 2 19.29 -11.34 13.21
N LEU A 3 18.39 -11.99 12.47
CA LEU A 3 17.89 -11.45 11.21
C LEU A 3 17.04 -10.21 11.52
N GLY A 4 17.26 -9.11 10.79
CA GLY A 4 16.40 -7.93 10.84
C GLY A 4 14.96 -8.31 10.54
N LYS A 5 14.02 -7.87 11.38
CA LYS A 5 12.59 -8.17 11.25
C LYS A 5 11.84 -6.89 10.99
N GLU A 6 11.13 -6.81 9.88
CA GLU A 6 10.23 -5.70 9.59
C GLU A 6 8.81 -6.07 10.06
N VAL A 7 8.15 -5.14 10.76
CA VAL A 7 6.80 -5.39 11.28
C VAL A 7 5.79 -4.57 10.49
N VAL A 8 4.84 -5.27 9.87
CA VAL A 8 3.75 -4.70 9.07
C VAL A 8 2.40 -5.00 9.70
N SER A 9 1.50 -4.03 9.61
CA SER A 9 0.07 -4.18 9.90
C SER A 9 -0.67 -4.43 8.59
N VAL A 10 -1.43 -5.51 8.55
CA VAL A 10 -2.21 -5.92 7.37
C VAL A 10 -3.69 -5.77 7.66
N PHE A 11 -4.39 -5.05 6.80
CA PHE A 11 -5.83 -4.85 6.85
C PHE A 11 -6.46 -5.53 5.64
N THR A 12 -7.30 -6.53 5.88
CA THR A 12 -7.95 -7.31 4.83
C THR A 12 -9.44 -7.03 4.79
N THR A 13 -9.96 -6.82 3.58
CA THR A 13 -11.38 -6.59 3.31
C THR A 13 -11.83 -7.32 2.06
N ASN A 14 -13.15 -7.47 1.88
CA ASN A 14 -13.73 -8.06 0.67
C ASN A 14 -13.91 -7.02 -0.47
N ILE A 15 -13.12 -5.94 -0.47
CA ILE A 15 -13.19 -4.89 -1.50
C ILE A 15 -12.41 -5.35 -2.72
N THR A 16 -13.07 -5.38 -3.88
CA THR A 16 -12.39 -5.61 -5.17
C THR A 16 -11.91 -4.28 -5.72
N ASN A 17 -10.59 -4.04 -5.69
CA ASN A 17 -9.93 -2.81 -6.14
C ASN A 17 -9.08 -3.01 -7.42
N ASN A 18 -9.06 -4.19 -8.04
CA ASN A 18 -8.30 -4.51 -9.25
C ASN A 18 -6.80 -4.12 -9.17
N GLY A 19 -6.21 -4.19 -7.97
CA GLY A 19 -4.82 -3.83 -7.72
C GLY A 19 -4.52 -2.33 -7.77
N GLU A 20 -5.55 -1.48 -7.74
CA GLU A 20 -5.42 -0.02 -7.66
C GLU A 20 -5.59 0.47 -6.22
N PHE A 21 -4.70 1.35 -5.80
CA PHE A 21 -4.78 1.98 -4.49
C PHE A 21 -4.34 3.44 -4.56
N PHE A 22 -4.69 4.20 -3.54
CA PHE A 22 -4.46 5.62 -3.50
C PHE A 22 -3.59 5.97 -2.30
N THR A 23 -2.57 6.79 -2.55
CA THR A 23 -1.66 7.32 -1.52
C THR A 23 -1.65 8.83 -1.60
N ASP A 24 -1.32 9.52 -0.52
CA ASP A 24 -1.16 10.96 -0.55
C ASP A 24 0.25 11.39 -0.96
N SER A 25 0.36 12.52 -1.66
CA SER A 25 1.62 13.19 -1.95
C SER A 25 1.83 14.30 -0.92
N ASN A 26 2.68 14.02 0.09
CA ASN A 26 3.03 14.95 1.17
C ASN A 26 1.80 15.56 1.89
N GLY A 27 0.77 14.75 2.17
CA GLY A 27 -0.44 15.19 2.87
C GLY A 27 -1.45 15.94 2.01
N ARG A 28 -1.19 16.13 0.70
CA ARG A 28 -2.01 16.97 -0.18
C ARG A 28 -2.78 16.15 -1.19
N GLN A 29 -2.21 15.93 -2.37
CA GLN A 29 -2.91 15.33 -3.50
C GLN A 29 -3.01 13.82 -3.34
N ARG A 30 -4.18 13.26 -3.66
CA ARG A 30 -4.39 11.83 -3.79
C ARG A 30 -3.79 11.33 -5.12
N MET A 31 -2.86 10.39 -5.04
CA MET A 31 -2.15 9.79 -6.16
C MET A 31 -2.58 8.34 -6.33
N LYS A 32 -3.02 7.99 -7.55
CA LYS A 32 -3.33 6.62 -7.94
C LYS A 32 -2.04 5.82 -8.13
N ARG A 33 -1.99 4.61 -7.58
CA ARG A 33 -0.87 3.67 -7.61
C ARG A 33 -1.34 2.29 -8.08
N SER A 34 -0.43 1.57 -8.71
CA SER A 34 -0.62 0.18 -9.13
C SER A 34 0.69 -0.59 -8.99
N CYS A 35 0.56 -1.81 -8.48
CA CYS A 35 1.66 -2.76 -8.38
C CYS A 35 2.00 -3.47 -9.68
N TRP A 36 1.24 -3.22 -10.74
CA TRP A 36 1.49 -3.78 -12.06
C TRP A 36 2.54 -2.97 -12.81
N ASN A 37 3.36 -3.65 -13.60
CA ASN A 37 4.30 -3.01 -14.51
C ASN A 37 3.55 -2.45 -15.72
N GLU A 38 3.48 -1.13 -15.83
CA GLU A 38 2.85 -0.43 -16.96
C GLU A 38 3.70 -0.50 -18.23
N THR A 39 5.02 -0.65 -18.11
CA THR A 39 5.97 -0.61 -19.24
C THR A 39 6.30 -2.00 -19.81
N ALA A 40 5.93 -3.07 -19.11
CA ALA A 40 6.19 -4.43 -19.57
C ALA A 40 5.16 -4.86 -20.62
N SER A 41 5.60 -5.61 -21.65
CA SER A 41 4.69 -6.17 -22.66
C SER A 41 3.74 -7.23 -22.10
N GLN A 42 4.02 -7.74 -20.90
CA GLN A 42 3.20 -8.71 -20.18
C GLN A 42 2.81 -8.13 -18.81
N GLN A 43 1.56 -8.35 -18.40
CA GLN A 43 1.11 -8.01 -17.05
C GLN A 43 1.88 -8.83 -16.01
N GLN A 44 2.83 -8.18 -15.35
CA GLN A 44 3.59 -8.74 -14.24
C GLN A 44 3.50 -7.80 -13.05
N LYS A 45 3.30 -8.36 -11.85
CA LYS A 45 3.42 -7.59 -10.60
C LYS A 45 4.88 -7.24 -10.36
N LYS A 46 5.12 -6.03 -9.87
CA LYS A 46 6.41 -5.59 -9.35
C LYS A 46 6.80 -6.43 -8.13
N ALA A 47 8.09 -6.42 -7.78
CA ALA A 47 8.53 -6.96 -6.50
C ALA A 47 7.81 -6.22 -5.36
N ILE A 48 7.51 -6.94 -4.27
CA ILE A 48 6.77 -6.39 -3.12
C ILE A 48 7.45 -5.12 -2.60
N SER A 49 8.77 -5.12 -2.47
CA SER A 49 9.54 -3.94 -2.02
C SER A 49 9.40 -2.73 -2.94
N ALA A 50 9.27 -2.92 -4.26
CA ALA A 50 9.08 -1.84 -5.23
C ALA A 50 7.64 -1.31 -5.25
N CYS A 51 6.72 -1.97 -4.55
CA CYS A 51 5.33 -1.60 -4.41
C CYS A 51 5.03 -0.77 -3.17
N TYR A 52 6.00 -0.58 -2.27
CA TYR A 52 5.85 0.28 -1.11
C TYR A 52 5.98 1.75 -1.51
N TYR A 53 4.98 2.55 -1.14
CA TYR A 53 4.94 3.99 -1.36
C TYR A 53 4.90 4.73 -0.02
N PRO A 54 5.45 5.95 0.04
CA PRO A 54 5.31 6.78 1.23
C PRO A 54 3.85 7.17 1.44
N VAL A 55 3.33 6.88 2.63
CA VAL A 55 2.01 7.27 3.11
C VAL A 55 2.22 8.29 4.21
N THR A 56 2.00 9.57 3.90
CA THR A 56 2.24 10.65 4.87
C THR A 56 1.00 11.01 5.69
N SER A 57 -0.20 10.76 5.17
CA SER A 57 -1.45 11.02 5.86
C SER A 57 -2.46 9.91 5.67
N ARG A 58 -2.59 9.36 4.46
CA ARG A 58 -3.63 8.37 4.18
C ARG A 58 -3.32 7.44 3.01
N ILE A 59 -3.76 6.21 3.15
CA ILE A 59 -3.83 5.21 2.09
C ILE A 59 -5.28 4.75 1.96
N CYS A 60 -5.76 4.57 0.73
CA CYS A 60 -7.14 4.17 0.47
C CYS A 60 -7.24 3.14 -0.64
N ILE A 61 -8.24 2.25 -0.54
CA ILE A 61 -8.70 1.38 -1.61
C ILE A 61 -10.17 1.67 -1.89
N GLN A 62 -10.55 1.60 -3.16
CA GLN A 62 -11.91 1.85 -3.62
C GLN A 62 -12.46 0.61 -4.31
N SER A 63 -13.72 0.27 -4.03
CA SER A 63 -14.40 -0.82 -4.73
C SER A 63 -14.76 -0.40 -6.15
N LEU A 64 -14.51 -1.28 -7.13
CA LEU A 64 -15.02 -1.09 -8.50
C LEU A 64 -16.53 -1.35 -8.61
N ASN A 65 -17.05 -2.27 -7.79
CA ASN A 65 -18.42 -2.78 -7.91
C ASN A 65 -19.40 -2.06 -6.99
N SER A 66 -18.93 -1.18 -6.11
CA SER A 66 -19.75 -0.51 -5.10
C SER A 66 -19.15 0.85 -4.76
N SER A 67 -19.96 1.79 -4.28
CA SER A 67 -19.49 3.11 -3.84
C SER A 67 -18.87 3.06 -2.43
N ILE A 68 -18.04 2.05 -2.15
CA ILE A 68 -17.38 1.83 -0.86
C ILE A 68 -15.90 2.14 -1.00
N GLU A 69 -15.38 2.95 -0.09
CA GLU A 69 -13.96 3.28 0.03
C GLU A 69 -13.52 2.95 1.46
N MET A 70 -12.38 2.26 1.58
CA MET A 70 -11.69 2.10 2.85
C MET A 70 -10.45 2.98 2.82
N CYS A 71 -10.31 3.85 3.81
CA CYS A 71 -9.13 4.68 4.01
C CYS A 71 -8.54 4.43 5.39
N ILE A 72 -7.23 4.31 5.44
CA ILE A 72 -6.47 4.26 6.69
C ILE A 72 -5.74 5.59 6.83
N LEU A 73 -5.99 6.27 7.95
CA LEU A 73 -5.30 7.50 8.32
C LEU A 73 -4.15 7.15 9.26
N THR A 74 -2.98 7.69 8.98
CA THR A 74 -1.76 7.45 9.77
C THR A 74 -1.45 8.67 10.63
N ASP A 75 -0.91 8.43 11.82
CA ASP A 75 -0.44 9.46 12.74
C ASP A 75 0.94 10.01 12.33
N ARG A 76 1.74 9.19 11.66
CA ARG A 76 3.08 9.50 11.15
C ARG A 76 3.30 8.97 9.74
N PRO A 77 4.27 9.52 8.99
CA PRO A 77 4.68 8.96 7.71
C PRO A 77 5.17 7.51 7.84
N GLN A 78 4.63 6.62 7.02
CA GLN A 78 4.95 5.19 6.98
C GLN A 78 5.08 4.71 5.53
N GLY A 79 5.72 3.56 5.33
CA GLY A 79 5.63 2.83 4.05
C GLY A 79 4.32 2.05 4.00
N GLY A 80 3.63 2.08 2.87
CA GLY A 80 2.41 1.29 2.69
C GLY A 80 2.17 0.84 1.26
N THR A 81 1.38 -0.21 1.11
CA THR A 81 1.02 -0.78 -0.19
C THR A 81 -0.34 -1.49 -0.16
N SER A 82 -0.82 -1.85 -1.34
CA SER A 82 -1.95 -2.77 -1.55
C SER A 82 -1.51 -3.78 -2.60
N TYR A 83 -0.79 -4.81 -2.15
CA TYR A 83 -0.20 -5.79 -3.06
C TYR A 83 -1.22 -6.83 -3.53
N ASN A 84 -2.10 -7.25 -2.63
CA ASN A 84 -3.22 -8.13 -2.91
C ASN A 84 -4.54 -7.35 -2.96
N GLU A 85 -5.52 -7.94 -3.61
CA GLU A 85 -6.84 -7.34 -3.75
C GLU A 85 -7.55 -7.25 -2.39
N GLY A 86 -8.13 -6.09 -2.10
CA GLY A 86 -8.82 -5.83 -0.84
C GLY A 86 -7.92 -5.70 0.38
N GLU A 87 -6.60 -5.67 0.19
CA GLU A 87 -5.61 -5.60 1.26
C GLU A 87 -4.91 -4.25 1.31
N ILE A 88 -4.68 -3.72 2.51
CA ILE A 88 -3.77 -2.61 2.75
C ILE A 88 -2.73 -3.05 3.77
N GLU A 89 -1.45 -2.85 3.42
CA GLU A 89 -0.31 -3.10 4.29
C GLU A 89 0.32 -1.75 4.70
N LEU A 90 0.63 -1.60 5.99
CA LEU A 90 1.36 -0.45 6.53
C LEU A 90 2.53 -0.93 7.39
N MET A 91 3.72 -0.45 7.08
CA MET A 91 4.92 -0.72 7.85
C MET A 91 4.92 0.12 9.14
N VAL A 92 4.88 -0.54 10.28
CA VAL A 92 4.75 0.11 11.59
C VAL A 92 6.11 0.53 12.12
N ASN A 93 7.10 -0.37 12.04
CA ASN A 93 8.42 -0.16 12.60
C ASN A 93 9.46 -1.01 11.84
N GLU A 94 10.57 -0.37 11.47
CA GLU A 94 11.82 -1.04 11.14
C GLU A 94 12.71 -1.01 12.39
N PRO A 95 12.78 -2.07 13.22
CA PRO A 95 13.76 -2.13 14.29
C PRO A 95 15.16 -2.21 13.67
N PHE A 96 15.80 -1.04 13.55
CA PHE A 96 17.21 -0.94 13.23
C PHE A 96 18.03 -1.33 14.48
N TYR A 97 18.35 -2.63 14.61
CA TYR A 97 19.34 -3.06 15.58
C TYR A 97 20.73 -2.60 15.11
N ARG A 98 21.35 -1.69 15.87
CA ARG A 98 22.79 -1.45 15.83
C ARG A 98 23.51 -2.44 16.73
#